data_AF-X1JKN7-F1
#
_entry.id   AF-X1JKN7-F1
#
_cell.length_a   1.000
_cell.length_b   1.000
_cell.length_c   1.000
_cell.angle_alpha   90.00
_cell.angle_beta   90.00
_cell.angle_gamma   90.00
#
_symmetry.space_group_name_H-M   'P 1'
#
loop_
_entity.id
_entity.type
_entity.pdbx_description
1 polymer ?
#
loop_
_entity_poly.entity_id
_entity_poly.type
_entity_poly.pdbx_seq_one_letter_code
_entity_poly.pdbx_strand_id
1 'polypeptide(L)'
;MLLFVLFGFQEFLNNFKDKQPDWGPLGYITYKRTYARIIEKENRKEEFWETIRRVVEGCYSIQKEHCIKLSLPWSDEKAHKSAQTMFKKIWNFKFLPPGRGLWMMGTEFIARHGSMSLNNCGFASTEDINL
;
A
#
# COMPACT_ATOMS: atom_id res chain seq x y z
N MET A 1 -3.35 11.91 8.08
CA MET A 1 -4.29 11.25 7.14
C MET A 1 -5.14 10.31 7.98
N LEU A 2 -6.45 10.54 8.12
CA LEU A 2 -7.32 9.57 8.77
C LEU A 2 -7.32 8.32 7.88
N LEU A 3 -6.74 7.22 8.35
CA LEU A 3 -6.79 5.93 7.66
C LEU A 3 -8.25 5.62 7.39
N PHE A 4 -8.63 5.62 6.12
CA PHE A 4 -9.98 5.28 5.72
C PHE A 4 -10.13 3.77 5.93
N VAL A 5 -10.60 3.36 7.12
CA VAL A 5 -11.00 1.98 7.35
C VAL A 5 -12.26 1.79 6.55
N LEU A 6 -12.11 1.15 5.39
CA LEU A 6 -13.22 0.70 4.58
C LEU A 6 -14.13 -0.17 5.47
N PHE A 7 -15.35 0.30 5.76
CA PHE A 7 -16.32 -0.44 6.56
C PHE A 7 -16.52 -1.85 5.97
N GLY A 8 -16.52 -2.90 6.80
CA GLY A 8 -16.61 -4.30 6.35
C GLY A 8 -15.31 -4.91 5.79
N PHE A 9 -14.22 -4.14 5.66
CA PHE A 9 -12.96 -4.68 5.12
C PHE A 9 -12.29 -5.69 6.07
N GLN A 10 -12.58 -5.60 7.37
CA GLN A 10 -12.03 -6.53 8.36
C GLN A 10 -12.55 -7.97 8.16
N GLU A 11 -13.83 -8.15 7.80
CA GLU A 11 -14.39 -9.47 7.49
C GLU A 11 -13.75 -10.06 6.22
N PHE A 12 -13.52 -9.22 5.21
CA PHE A 12 -12.79 -9.61 4.02
C PHE A 12 -11.37 -10.09 4.33
N LEU A 13 -10.65 -9.38 5.20
CA LEU A 13 -9.27 -9.71 5.60
C LEU A 13 -9.14 -11.03 6.36
N ASN A 14 -10.19 -11.46 7.08
CA ASN A 14 -10.19 -12.76 7.77
C ASN A 14 -9.96 -13.94 6.81
N ASN A 15 -10.26 -13.77 5.52
CA ASN A 15 -9.97 -14.80 4.52
C ASN A 15 -8.46 -15.02 4.26
N PHE A 16 -7.60 -14.08 4.68
CA PHE A 16 -6.16 -14.05 4.41
C PHE A 16 -5.30 -14.07 5.68
N LYS A 17 -5.90 -13.73 6.82
CA LYS A 17 -5.23 -13.79 8.12
C LYS A 17 -4.69 -15.20 8.37
N ASP A 18 -3.45 -15.27 8.85
CA ASP A 18 -2.73 -16.51 9.17
C ASP A 18 -2.52 -17.47 7.97
N LYS A 19 -2.72 -16.98 6.74
CA LYS A 19 -2.42 -17.71 5.50
C LYS A 19 -1.22 -17.10 4.81
N GLN A 20 -0.68 -17.84 3.85
CA GLN A 20 0.35 -17.36 2.94
C GLN A 20 -0.15 -17.48 1.49
N PRO A 21 0.21 -16.53 0.60
CA PRO A 21 0.02 -16.72 -0.83
C PRO A 21 0.95 -17.82 -1.35
N ASP A 22 0.78 -18.20 -2.62
CA ASP A 22 1.63 -19.17 -3.30
C ASP A 22 3.01 -18.56 -3.61
N TRP A 23 3.90 -18.60 -2.62
CA TRP A 23 5.24 -18.05 -2.74
C TRP A 23 6.13 -18.96 -3.60
N GLY A 24 6.94 -18.33 -4.46
CA GLY A 24 8.13 -18.99 -5.00
C GLY A 24 9.17 -19.28 -3.90
N PRO A 25 10.23 -20.05 -4.22
CA PRO A 25 11.18 -20.59 -3.23
C PRO A 25 11.89 -19.53 -2.39
N LEU A 26 12.05 -18.31 -2.90
CA LEU A 26 12.71 -17.19 -2.22
C LEU A 26 11.76 -16.03 -1.90
N GLY A 27 10.47 -16.16 -2.22
CA GLY A 27 9.51 -15.05 -2.16
C GLY A 27 9.29 -14.55 -0.75
N TYR A 28 8.90 -15.45 0.17
CA TYR A 28 8.58 -15.08 1.55
C TYR A 28 9.78 -14.48 2.29
N ILE A 29 10.96 -15.09 2.18
CA ILE A 29 12.15 -14.61 2.88
C ILE A 29 12.60 -13.24 2.36
N THR A 30 12.50 -13.03 1.03
CA THR A 30 12.78 -11.74 0.41
C THR A 30 11.79 -10.68 0.86
N TYR A 31 10.50 -11.02 0.94
CA TYR A 31 9.47 -10.12 1.47
C TYR A 31 9.74 -9.75 2.93
N LYS A 32 9.93 -10.73 3.82
CA LYS A 32 10.13 -10.48 5.26
C LYS A 32 11.38 -9.65 5.56
N ARG A 33 12.46 -9.84 4.79
CA ARG A 33 13.69 -9.07 4.99
C ARG A 33 13.64 -7.65 4.40
N THR A 34 12.87 -7.43 3.33
CA THR A 34 12.95 -6.20 2.51
C THR A 34 11.74 -5.28 2.65
N TYR A 35 10.52 -5.83 2.75
CA TYR A 35 9.28 -5.06 2.62
C TYR A 35 8.36 -5.11 3.84
N ALA A 36 8.51 -6.13 4.69
CA ALA A 36 7.70 -6.25 5.91
C ALA A 36 8.17 -5.25 6.98
N ARG A 37 7.32 -4.29 7.34
CA ARG A 37 7.64 -3.29 8.37
C ARG A 37 7.54 -3.89 9.77
N ILE A 38 8.25 -3.29 10.74
CA ILE A 38 8.12 -3.65 12.15
C ILE A 38 6.81 -3.07 12.70
N ILE A 39 6.07 -3.90 13.42
CA ILE A 39 4.92 -3.52 14.24
C ILE A 39 5.42 -3.46 15.68
N GLU A 40 5.88 -2.28 16.10
CA GLU A 40 6.59 -2.06 17.38
C GLU A 40 5.83 -2.64 18.58
N LYS A 41 4.52 -2.36 18.66
CA LYS A 41 3.63 -2.84 19.74
C LYS A 41 3.55 -4.37 19.88
N GLU A 42 3.87 -5.10 18.81
CA GLU A 42 3.81 -6.57 18.76
C GLU A 42 5.19 -7.21 18.61
N ASN A 43 6.26 -6.40 18.58
CA ASN A 43 7.66 -6.82 18.39
C ASN A 43 7.84 -7.86 17.27
N ARG A 44 7.13 -7.67 16.14
CA ARG A 44 7.21 -8.56 14.98
C ARG A 44 7.16 -7.75 13.69
N LYS A 45 7.50 -8.39 12.58
CA LYS A 45 7.27 -7.81 11.25
C LYS A 45 5.87 -8.14 10.74
N GLU A 46 5.33 -7.26 9.91
CA GLU A 46 4.11 -7.49 9.13
C GLU A 46 4.11 -8.88 8.46
N GLU A 47 2.95 -9.51 8.43
CA GLU A 47 2.63 -10.56 7.47
C GLU A 47 2.11 -9.94 6.18
N PHE A 48 2.20 -10.69 5.08
CA PHE A 48 1.97 -10.12 3.75
C PHE A 48 0.58 -9.52 3.57
N TRP A 49 -0.45 -10.12 4.17
CA TRP A 49 -1.82 -9.58 4.14
C TRP A 49 -1.92 -8.21 4.82
N GLU A 50 -1.11 -7.94 5.86
CA GLU A 50 -1.07 -6.64 6.57
C GLU A 50 -0.38 -5.58 5.72
N THR A 51 0.72 -5.95 5.06
CA THR A 51 1.37 -5.07 4.07
C THR A 51 0.41 -4.72 2.93
N ILE A 52 -0.30 -5.70 2.36
CA ILE A 52 -1.26 -5.45 1.28
C ILE A 52 -2.41 -4.56 1.78
N ARG A 53 -2.94 -4.84 2.98
CA ARG A 53 -3.97 -4.00 3.61
C ARG A 53 -3.51 -2.54 3.63
N ARG A 54 -2.35 -2.28 4.23
CA ARG A 54 -1.78 -0.92 4.35
C ARG A 54 -1.62 -0.26 2.99
N VAL A 55 -1.08 -0.98 2.01
CA VAL A 55 -0.90 -0.48 0.64
C VAL A 55 -2.23 -0.10 0.01
N VAL A 56 -3.22 -1.01 0.05
CA VAL A 56 -4.52 -0.82 -0.58
C VAL A 56 -5.30 0.29 0.12
N GLU A 57 -5.43 0.25 1.44
CA GLU A 57 -6.10 1.30 2.22
C GLU A 57 -5.42 2.66 1.98
N GLY A 58 -4.08 2.71 1.88
CA GLY A 58 -3.33 3.91 1.52
C GLY A 58 -3.71 4.48 0.17
N CYS A 59 -3.74 3.65 -0.88
CA CYS A 59 -4.13 4.06 -2.23
C CYS A 59 -5.54 4.65 -2.29
N TYR A 60 -6.54 3.95 -1.71
CA TYR A 60 -7.93 4.41 -1.76
C TYR A 60 -8.19 5.60 -0.83
N SER A 61 -7.44 5.74 0.27
CA SER A 61 -7.49 6.95 1.11
C SER A 61 -7.04 8.18 0.34
N ILE A 62 -5.89 8.10 -0.36
CA ILE A 62 -5.39 9.20 -1.21
C ILE A 62 -6.35 9.50 -2.35
N GLN A 63 -6.92 8.47 -2.99
CA GLN A 63 -7.91 8.65 -4.06
C GLN A 63 -9.16 9.36 -3.55
N LYS A 64 -9.69 8.93 -2.39
CA LYS A 64 -10.87 9.56 -1.78
C LYS A 64 -10.61 11.03 -1.44
N GLU A 65 -9.47 11.31 -0.81
CA GLU A 65 -9.05 12.68 -0.49
C GLU A 65 -8.97 13.55 -1.75
N HIS A 66 -8.33 13.03 -2.81
CA HIS A 66 -8.25 13.71 -4.10
C HIS A 66 -9.63 14.02 -4.68
N CYS A 67 -10.55 13.04 -4.69
CA CYS A 67 -11.90 13.24 -5.18
C CYS A 67 -12.66 14.29 -4.37
N ILE A 68 -12.61 14.23 -3.04
CA ILE A 68 -13.29 15.20 -2.17
C ILE A 68 -12.73 16.60 -2.36
N LYS A 69 -11.39 16.76 -2.38
CA LYS A 69 -10.72 18.06 -2.51
C LYS A 69 -11.05 18.77 -3.82
N LEU A 70 -11.30 18.01 -4.88
CA LEU A 70 -11.60 18.53 -6.21
C LEU A 70 -13.08 18.43 -6.58
N SER A 71 -13.96 18.09 -5.62
CA SER A 71 -15.40 17.89 -5.85
C SER A 71 -15.70 16.90 -6.97
N LEU A 72 -14.85 15.89 -7.14
CA LEU A 72 -15.05 14.80 -8.09
C LEU A 72 -15.96 13.72 -7.50
N PRO A 73 -16.74 13.00 -8.32
CA PRO A 73 -17.60 11.92 -7.85
C PRO A 73 -16.82 10.82 -7.11
N TRP A 74 -17.32 10.42 -5.93
CA TRP A 74 -16.80 9.29 -5.16
C TRP A 74 -17.95 8.36 -4.78
N SER A 75 -17.71 7.05 -4.84
CA SER A 75 -18.64 6.02 -4.38
C SER A 75 -17.89 5.06 -3.47
N ASP A 76 -18.24 5.05 -2.18
CA ASP A 76 -17.64 4.17 -1.20
C ASP A 76 -17.86 2.69 -1.56
N GLU A 77 -19.03 2.34 -2.09
CA GLU A 77 -19.35 0.98 -2.53
C GLU A 77 -18.43 0.52 -3.67
N LYS A 78 -18.26 1.36 -4.71
CA LYS A 78 -17.38 1.08 -5.84
C LYS A 78 -15.93 0.97 -5.37
N ALA A 79 -15.48 1.90 -4.52
CA ALA A 79 -14.15 1.90 -3.97
C ALA A 79 -13.86 0.64 -3.15
N HIS A 80 -14.81 0.21 -2.32
CA HIS A 80 -14.69 -1.01 -1.53
C HIS A 80 -14.51 -2.27 -2.39
N LYS A 81 -15.38 -2.45 -3.40
CA LYS A 81 -15.28 -3.57 -4.37
C LYS A 81 -13.94 -3.57 -5.12
N SER A 82 -13.51 -2.38 -5.52
CA SER A 82 -12.24 -2.17 -6.22
C SER A 82 -11.04 -2.48 -5.31
N ALA A 83 -11.06 -2.05 -4.05
CA ALA A 83 -10.03 -2.32 -3.06
C ALA A 83 -9.87 -3.82 -2.77
N GLN A 84 -10.97 -4.55 -2.59
CA GLN A 84 -10.91 -6.01 -2.45
C GLN A 84 -10.33 -6.69 -3.69
N THR A 85 -10.67 -6.20 -4.89
CA THR A 85 -10.12 -6.71 -6.15
C THR A 85 -8.62 -6.45 -6.25
N MET A 86 -8.17 -5.24 -5.89
CA MET A 86 -6.76 -4.87 -5.82
C MET A 86 -6.01 -5.77 -4.85
N PHE A 87 -6.55 -5.96 -3.64
CA PHE A 87 -5.98 -6.83 -2.62
C PHE A 87 -5.82 -8.27 -3.14
N LYS A 88 -6.88 -8.87 -3.69
CA LYS A 88 -6.84 -10.23 -4.25
C LYS A 88 -5.81 -10.36 -5.37
N LYS A 89 -5.69 -9.36 -6.24
CA LYS A 89 -4.72 -9.38 -7.34
C LYS A 89 -3.27 -9.31 -6.82
N ILE A 90 -2.99 -8.50 -5.80
CA ILE A 90 -1.68 -8.44 -5.17
C ILE A 90 -1.37 -9.75 -4.45
N TRP A 91 -2.32 -10.26 -3.66
CA TRP A 91 -2.19 -11.55 -2.96
C TRP A 91 -1.85 -12.70 -3.90
N ASN A 92 -2.52 -12.77 -5.05
CA ASN A 92 -2.31 -13.82 -6.05
C ASN A 92 -1.19 -13.49 -7.06
N PHE A 93 -0.32 -12.53 -6.74
CA PHE A 93 0.81 -12.08 -7.57
C PHE A 93 0.45 -11.77 -9.03
N LYS A 94 -0.76 -11.25 -9.29
CA LYS A 94 -1.18 -10.82 -10.64
C LYS A 94 -0.61 -9.46 -11.02
N PHE A 95 -0.29 -8.64 -10.03
CA PHE A 95 0.61 -7.50 -10.13
C PHE A 95 1.13 -7.17 -8.72
N LEU A 96 2.21 -6.39 -8.64
CA LEU A 96 2.72 -5.85 -7.39
C LEU A 96 3.01 -4.36 -7.57
N PRO A 97 2.82 -3.52 -6.53
CA PRO A 97 3.39 -2.19 -6.52
C PRO A 97 4.93 -2.30 -6.54
N PRO A 98 5.64 -1.23 -6.92
CA PRO A 98 7.10 -1.20 -6.84
C PRO A 98 7.57 -1.43 -5.39
N GLY A 99 8.82 -1.85 -5.19
CA GLY A 99 9.36 -2.16 -3.85
C GLY A 99 9.17 -1.03 -2.82
N ARG A 100 9.33 0.24 -3.23
CA ARG A 100 9.04 1.40 -2.36
C ARG A 100 7.55 1.58 -2.10
N GLY A 101 6.69 1.21 -3.03
CA GLY A 101 5.24 1.11 -2.80
C GLY A 101 4.91 0.07 -1.73
N LEU A 102 5.48 -1.13 -1.79
CA LEU A 102 5.32 -2.15 -0.73
C LEU A 102 5.79 -1.63 0.64
N TRP A 103 6.92 -0.93 0.68
CA TRP A 103 7.52 -0.45 1.93
C TRP A 103 6.84 0.80 2.51
N MET A 104 6.43 1.76 1.67
CA MET A 104 6.02 3.10 2.11
C MET A 104 4.53 3.37 1.98
N MET A 105 3.82 2.81 0.98
CA MET A 105 2.42 3.16 0.73
C MET A 105 1.55 2.94 1.98
N GLY A 106 0.68 3.90 2.30
CA GLY A 106 -0.20 3.82 3.47
C GLY A 106 0.49 3.99 4.83
N THR A 107 1.77 4.40 4.87
CA THR A 107 2.44 4.76 6.13
C THR A 107 2.17 6.21 6.53
N GLU A 108 2.28 6.51 7.82
CA GLU A 108 2.26 7.88 8.36
C GLU A 108 3.33 8.78 7.74
N PHE A 109 4.46 8.21 7.30
CA PHE A 109 5.52 8.98 6.66
C PHE A 109 5.01 9.69 5.40
N ILE A 110 4.26 8.98 4.54
CA ILE A 110 3.67 9.57 3.33
C ILE A 110 2.66 10.64 3.68
N ALA A 111 1.82 10.39 4.69
CA ALA A 111 0.82 11.36 5.14
C ALA A 111 1.43 12.68 5.59
N ARG A 112 2.67 12.66 6.12
CA ARG A 112 3.38 13.85 6.62
C ARG A 112 4.30 14.50 5.58
N HIS A 113 4.91 13.72 4.69
CA HIS A 113 5.97 14.20 3.79
C HIS A 113 5.59 14.17 2.30
N GLY A 114 4.37 13.72 1.98
CA GLY A 114 3.88 13.65 0.61
C GLY A 114 4.37 12.43 -0.17
N SER A 115 4.06 12.41 -1.47
CA SER A 115 4.25 11.25 -2.34
C SER A 115 5.68 11.05 -2.86
N MET A 116 6.62 11.95 -2.57
CA MET A 116 8.00 11.81 -3.04
C MET A 116 8.64 10.50 -2.55
N SER A 117 8.28 10.02 -1.36
CA SER A 117 8.73 8.72 -0.86
C SER A 117 8.07 7.51 -1.54
N LEU A 118 7.22 7.70 -2.55
CA LEU A 118 6.71 6.63 -3.42
C LEU A 118 7.41 6.61 -4.78
N ASN A 119 8.09 7.70 -5.15
CA ASN A 119 8.84 7.80 -6.38
C ASN A 119 10.24 7.19 -6.18
N ASN A 120 10.54 6.16 -6.97
CA ASN A 120 11.81 5.44 -6.90
C ASN A 120 12.94 6.09 -7.68
N CYS A 121 12.57 6.77 -8.76
CA CYS A 121 13.48 7.28 -9.77
C CYS A 121 13.21 8.77 -9.94
N GLY A 122 14.25 9.51 -10.30
CA GLY A 122 14.17 10.92 -10.67
C GLY A 122 15.19 11.22 -11.76
N PHE A 123 14.96 12.31 -12.47
CA PHE A 123 15.86 12.83 -13.48
C PHE A 123 16.02 14.33 -13.26
N ALA A 124 17.24 14.83 -13.39
CA ALA A 124 17.55 16.25 -13.35
C ALA A 124 18.55 16.57 -14.47
N SER A 125 18.30 17.66 -15.19
CA SER A 125 19.25 18.20 -16.17
C SER A 125 20.21 19.16 -15.46
N THR A 126 21.46 19.19 -15.91
CA THR A 126 22.49 20.14 -15.43
C THR A 126 22.77 21.26 -16.42
N GLU A 127 21.96 21.41 -17.47
CA GLU A 127 22.15 22.40 -18.54
C GLU A 127 22.24 23.84 -18.03
N ASP A 128 21.43 24.18 -17.02
CA ASP A 128 21.35 25.55 -16.46
C ASP A 128 22.13 25.72 -15.14
N ILE A 129 23.01 24.76 -14.77
CA ILE A 129 23.82 24.88 -13.55
C ILE A 129 25.05 25.75 -13.84
N ASN A 130 25.02 27.00 -13.36
CA ASN A 130 26.20 27.86 -13.31
C ASN A 130 27.15 27.37 -12.22
N LEU A 131 28.41 27.09 -12.58
CA LEU A 131 29.49 26.67 -11.66
C LEU A 131 30.05 27.84 -10.86
#